data_AF-A0A0S4JW90-F1
#
_entry.id   AF-A0A0S4JW90-F1
#
_cell.length_a   1.000
_cell.length_b   1.000
_cell.length_c   1.000
_cell.angle_alpha   90.00
_cell.angle_beta   90.00
_cell.angle_gamma   90.00
#
_symmetry.space_group_name_H-M   'P 1'
#
loop_
_entity.id
_entity.type
_entity.pdbx_description
1 polymer ?
#
loop_
_entity_poly.entity_id
_entity_poly.type
_entity_poly.pdbx_seq_one_letter_code
_entity_poly.pdbx_strand_id
1 'polypeptide(L)'
;AEPGTDWAGRLLCINDFAIAAARRFENTLLVKAEECPLCFKAFGDVCVWWTCGHCMCGDCNPKVLRAEKQWGHSQNPRCPLCRERSDIGDIVKVLLESS
;
A
#
# COMPACT_ATOMS: atom_id res chain seq x y z
N ALA A 1 -11.31 -9.73 -9.54
CA ALA A 1 -10.41 -10.17 -8.47
C ALA A 1 -11.21 -10.03 -7.18
N GLU A 2 -11.40 -11.15 -6.49
CA GLU A 2 -12.00 -11.14 -5.15
C GLU A 2 -11.07 -10.32 -4.22
N PRO A 3 -11.60 -9.68 -3.17
CA PRO A 3 -10.75 -9.06 -2.15
C PRO A 3 -9.79 -10.12 -1.60
N GLY A 4 -8.48 -9.92 -1.72
CA GLY A 4 -7.48 -10.83 -1.16
C GLY A 4 -6.71 -11.72 -2.14
N THR A 5 -6.71 -11.45 -3.44
CA THR A 5 -5.76 -12.10 -4.38
C THR A 5 -4.69 -11.15 -4.92
N ASP A 6 -3.43 -11.59 -4.98
CA ASP A 6 -2.34 -10.85 -5.63
C ASP A 6 -2.48 -10.83 -7.17
N TRP A 7 -1.59 -10.14 -7.89
CA TRP A 7 -1.61 -10.08 -9.37
C TRP A 7 -1.31 -11.43 -10.04
N ALA A 8 -0.84 -12.44 -9.30
CA ALA A 8 -0.66 -13.81 -9.77
C ALA A 8 -1.89 -14.69 -9.44
N GLY A 9 -2.97 -14.12 -8.91
CA GLY A 9 -4.19 -14.83 -8.55
C GLY A 9 -4.05 -15.69 -7.30
N ARG A 10 -2.99 -15.51 -6.50
CA ARG A 10 -2.81 -16.26 -5.25
C ARG A 10 -3.62 -15.61 -4.14
N LEU A 11 -4.40 -16.44 -3.42
CA LEU A 11 -5.09 -16.02 -2.20
C LEU A 11 -4.05 -15.59 -1.16
N LEU A 12 -3.97 -14.28 -0.91
CA LEU A 12 -3.37 -13.74 0.29
C LEU A 12 -4.37 -14.02 1.40
N CYS A 13 -4.04 -14.93 2.32
CA CYS A 13 -4.97 -15.24 3.39
C CYS A 13 -5.25 -13.96 4.20
N ILE A 14 -6.52 -13.73 4.52
CA ILE A 14 -6.99 -12.61 5.36
C ILE A 14 -6.16 -12.48 6.66
N ASN A 15 -5.59 -13.57 7.15
CA ASN A 15 -4.75 -13.61 8.35
C ASN A 15 -3.38 -12.93 8.17
N ASP A 16 -2.68 -13.13 7.04
CA ASP A 16 -1.39 -12.47 6.81
C ASP A 16 -1.56 -10.96 6.61
N PHE A 17 -2.69 -10.56 6.03
CA PHE A 17 -3.09 -9.18 5.83
C PHE A 17 -3.38 -8.45 7.16
N ALA A 18 -4.15 -9.08 8.05
CA ALA A 18 -4.41 -8.56 9.39
C ALA A 18 -3.12 -8.50 10.22
N ILE A 19 -2.24 -9.50 10.12
CA ILE A 19 -0.96 -9.55 10.86
C ILE A 19 0.03 -8.49 10.36
N ALA A 20 0.12 -8.25 9.04
CA ALA A 20 0.99 -7.24 8.46
C ALA A 20 0.50 -5.80 8.71
N ALA A 21 -0.82 -5.57 8.64
CA ALA A 21 -1.42 -4.29 9.05
C ALA A 21 -1.32 -4.08 10.57
N ALA A 22 -1.55 -5.12 11.39
CA ALA A 22 -1.48 -5.08 12.86
C ALA A 22 -0.10 -4.71 13.41
N ARG A 23 0.99 -4.91 12.65
CA ARG A 23 2.32 -4.44 13.06
C ARG A 23 2.46 -2.92 13.10
N ARG A 24 1.54 -2.14 12.51
CA ARG A 24 1.53 -0.67 12.59
C ARG A 24 0.17 -0.05 12.90
N PHE A 25 -0.94 -0.73 12.61
CA PHE A 25 -2.29 -0.28 12.89
C PHE A 25 -3.08 -1.45 13.48
N GLU A 26 -3.39 -1.39 14.78
CA GLU A 26 -4.10 -2.43 15.54
C GLU A 26 -5.45 -2.85 14.93
N ASN A 27 -6.03 -2.00 14.06
CA ASN A 27 -7.29 -2.23 13.36
C ASN A 27 -7.35 -1.39 12.06
N THR A 28 -8.01 -1.89 11.00
CA THR A 28 -8.29 -1.16 9.74
C THR A 28 -9.10 0.13 9.94
N LEU A 29 -9.86 0.24 11.03
CA LEU A 29 -10.54 1.47 11.45
C LEU A 29 -9.57 2.62 11.74
N LEU A 30 -8.39 2.33 12.32
CA LEU A 30 -7.37 3.35 12.58
C LEU A 30 -6.77 3.87 11.28
N VAL A 31 -6.58 2.99 10.28
CA VAL A 31 -6.11 3.39 8.95
C VAL A 31 -7.11 4.34 8.28
N LYS A 32 -8.42 4.10 8.40
CA LYS A 32 -9.46 5.00 7.85
C LYS A 32 -9.49 6.38 8.49
N ALA A 33 -9.02 6.51 9.74
CA ALA A 33 -8.95 7.78 10.45
C ALA A 33 -7.74 8.63 10.02
N GLU A 34 -6.76 8.03 9.34
CA GLU A 34 -5.57 8.69 8.84
C GLU A 34 -5.78 9.30 7.45
N GLU A 35 -4.90 10.24 7.10
CA GLU A 35 -4.89 10.88 5.80
C GLU A 35 -3.67 10.46 4.97
N CYS A 36 -3.83 10.47 3.65
CA CYS A 36 -2.71 10.27 2.74
C CYS A 36 -1.68 11.40 2.91
N PRO A 37 -0.39 11.09 3.22
CA PRO A 37 0.63 12.11 3.45
C PRO A 37 1.03 12.89 2.20
N LEU A 38 0.54 12.48 1.02
CA LEU A 38 0.83 13.15 -0.26
C LEU A 38 -0.29 14.09 -0.72
N CYS A 39 -1.53 13.84 -0.32
CA CYS A 39 -2.69 14.64 -0.78
C CYS A 39 -3.64 15.09 0.31
N PHE A 40 -3.37 14.69 1.57
CA PHE A 40 -4.14 15.07 2.76
C PHE A 40 -5.64 14.76 2.67
N LYS A 41 -5.99 13.69 1.92
CA LYS A 41 -7.35 13.16 1.88
C LYS A 41 -7.41 11.90 2.74
N ALA A 42 -8.54 11.68 3.39
CA ALA A 42 -8.84 10.44 4.10
C ALA A 42 -8.63 9.22 3.19
N PHE A 43 -8.16 8.11 3.77
CA PHE A 43 -7.98 6.88 3.01
C PHE A 43 -9.33 6.25 2.64
N GLY A 44 -9.56 6.11 1.33
CA GLY A 44 -10.55 5.18 0.77
C GLY A 44 -9.90 3.81 0.59
N ASP A 45 -9.15 3.64 -0.50
CA ASP A 45 -8.19 2.54 -0.63
C ASP A 45 -6.79 2.97 -0.19
N VAL A 46 -6.03 2.06 0.41
CA VAL A 46 -4.65 2.31 0.84
C VAL A 46 -3.67 1.37 0.11
N CYS A 47 -2.50 1.88 -0.22
CA CYS A 47 -1.36 1.13 -0.73
C CYS A 47 -0.29 1.11 0.35
N VAL A 48 0.20 -0.08 0.70
CA VAL A 48 1.21 -0.30 1.73
C VAL A 48 2.51 -0.73 1.07
N TRP A 49 3.61 -0.10 1.46
CA TRP A 49 4.96 -0.47 1.04
C TRP A 49 5.58 -1.37 2.09
N TRP A 50 5.48 -2.69 1.93
CA TRP A 50 5.77 -3.65 3.01
C TRP A 50 7.19 -3.56 3.57
N THR A 51 8.19 -3.25 2.75
CA THR A 51 9.58 -3.13 3.22
C THR A 51 9.75 -2.09 4.32
N CYS A 52 8.96 -1.01 4.30
CA CYS A 52 9.07 0.09 5.27
C CYS A 52 7.79 0.40 6.06
N GLY A 53 6.66 -0.23 5.71
CA GLY A 53 5.36 -0.06 6.37
C GLY A 53 4.65 1.27 6.09
N HIS A 54 5.16 2.11 5.18
CA HIS A 54 4.51 3.38 4.85
C HIS A 54 3.30 3.20 3.94
N CYS A 55 2.32 4.09 4.11
CA CYS A 55 1.01 4.02 3.46
C CYS A 55 0.74 5.24 2.59
N MET A 56 0.02 5.04 1.48
CA MET A 56 -0.45 6.06 0.55
C MET A 56 -1.82 5.71 0.00
N CYS A 57 -2.60 6.68 -0.50
CA CYS A 57 -3.88 6.36 -1.09
C CYS A 57 -3.71 5.71 -2.47
N GLY A 58 -4.73 4.95 -2.88
CA GLY A 58 -4.80 4.31 -4.19
C GLY A 58 -4.64 5.26 -5.38
N ASP A 59 -4.92 6.55 -5.21
CA ASP A 59 -4.78 7.57 -6.27
C ASP A 59 -3.37 8.15 -6.37
N CYS A 60 -2.65 8.23 -5.24
CA CYS A 60 -1.31 8.80 -5.19
C CYS A 60 -0.24 7.77 -5.54
N ASN A 61 -0.40 6.52 -5.11
CA ASN A 61 0.60 5.47 -5.33
C ASN A 61 0.94 5.26 -6.83
N PRO A 62 -0.02 5.25 -7.78
CA PRO A 62 0.30 5.13 -9.21
C PRO A 62 1.15 6.30 -9.75
N LYS A 63 0.99 7.51 -9.19
CA LYS A 63 1.78 8.69 -9.59
C LYS A 63 3.23 8.54 -9.14
N VAL A 64 3.44 8.03 -7.92
CA VAL A 64 4.76 7.71 -7.37
C VAL A 64 5.44 6.65 -8.22
N LEU A 65 4.76 5.53 -8.50
CA LEU A 65 5.31 4.45 -9.32
C LEU A 65 5.64 4.90 -10.76
N ARG A 66 4.82 5.79 -11.34
CA ARG A 66 5.11 6.39 -12.66
C ARG A 66 6.39 7.22 -12.63
N ALA A 67 6.58 8.04 -11.59
CA ALA A 67 7.81 8.84 -11.43
C ALA A 67 9.04 7.94 -11.24
N GLU A 68 8.97 6.93 -10.37
CA GLU A 68 10.07 5.98 -10.16
C GLU A 68 10.39 5.18 -11.44
N LYS A 69 9.38 4.83 -12.25
CA LYS A 69 9.58 4.22 -13.56
C LYS A 69 10.33 5.14 -14.53
N GLN A 70 10.02 6.44 -14.55
CA GLN A 70 10.74 7.41 -15.39
C GLN A 70 12.21 7.56 -14.99
N TRP A 71 12.54 7.29 -13.73
CA TRP A 71 13.91 7.28 -13.22
C TRP A 71 14.60 5.91 -13.32
N GLY A 72 13.99 4.92 -13.98
CA GLY A 72 14.58 3.60 -14.18
C GLY A 72 14.44 2.65 -12.98
N HIS A 73 13.61 2.95 -11.99
CA HIS A 73 13.40 2.14 -10.79
C HIS A 73 12.09 1.33 -10.85
N SER A 74 11.75 0.77 -12.01
CA SER A 74 10.47 0.09 -12.21
C SER A 74 10.28 -1.17 -11.36
N GLN A 75 11.37 -1.91 -11.09
CA GLN A 75 11.33 -3.14 -10.29
C GLN A 75 11.55 -2.89 -8.80
N ASN A 76 12.28 -1.83 -8.46
CA ASN A 76 12.67 -1.56 -7.08
C ASN A 76 12.49 -0.05 -6.74
N PRO A 77 11.24 0.46 -6.84
CA PRO A 77 10.92 1.86 -6.59
C PRO A 77 11.25 2.27 -5.15
N ARG A 78 11.43 3.57 -4.93
CA ARG A 78 11.70 4.14 -3.60
C ARG A 78 10.42 4.68 -2.97
N CYS A 79 10.24 4.38 -1.69
CA CYS A 79 9.16 4.94 -0.90
C CYS A 79 9.27 6.48 -0.89
N PRO A 80 8.20 7.23 -1.16
CA PRO A 80 8.27 8.69 -1.21
C PRO A 80 8.46 9.34 0.17
N LEU A 81 8.27 8.58 1.27
CA LEU A 81 8.39 9.10 2.64
C LEU A 81 9.78 8.86 3.24
N CYS A 82 10.34 7.66 3.08
CA CYS A 82 11.63 7.30 3.66
C CYS A 82 12.73 6.95 2.65
N ARG A 83 12.39 6.87 1.36
CA ARG A 83 13.27 6.47 0.26
C ARG A 83 13.80 5.04 0.31
N GLU A 84 13.36 4.24 1.28
CA GLU A 84 13.59 2.79 1.32
C GLU A 84 13.11 2.15 0.02
N ARG A 85 13.89 1.20 -0.49
CA ARG A 85 13.56 0.50 -1.73
C ARG A 85 12.66 -0.68 -1.41
N SER A 86 11.65 -0.89 -2.24
CA SER A 86 10.78 -2.05 -2.17
C SER A 86 10.76 -2.72 -3.52
N ASP A 87 10.83 -4.04 -3.56
CA ASP A 87 10.43 -4.75 -4.76
C ASP A 87 9.00 -4.32 -5.09
N ILE A 88 8.70 -4.10 -6.38
CA ILE A 88 7.34 -3.75 -6.82
C ILE A 88 6.31 -4.79 -6.34
N GLY A 89 6.81 -6.01 -6.11
CA GLY A 89 6.13 -7.16 -5.52
C GLY A 89 5.56 -6.95 -4.12
N ASP A 90 6.14 -6.02 -3.37
CA ASP A 90 5.87 -5.77 -1.96
C ASP A 90 5.03 -4.51 -1.74
N ILE A 91 4.52 -3.92 -2.82
CA ILE A 91 3.63 -2.75 -2.77
C ILE A 91 2.21 -3.22 -3.01
N VAL A 92 1.45 -3.35 -1.92
CA VAL A 92 0.15 -4.02 -1.91
C VAL A 92 -0.98 -3.01 -1.76
N LYS A 93 -2.01 -3.13 -2.60
CA LYS A 93 -3.25 -2.37 -2.44
C LYS A 93 -4.20 -3.11 -1.50
N VAL A 94 -4.68 -2.39 -0.51
CA VAL A 94 -5.62 -2.81 0.53
C VAL A 94 -6.93 -2.07 0.27
N LEU A 95 -8.00 -2.84 0.06
CA LEU A 95 -9.36 -2.33 -0.04
C LEU A 95 -9.91 -2.18 1.37
N LEU A 96 -10.23 -0.95 1.78
CA LEU A 96 -10.87 -0.71 3.07
C LEU A 96 -12.39 -0.69 2.80
N GLU A 97 -13.04 -1.85 2.84
CA GLU A 97 -14.47 -1.97 2.50
C GLU A 97 -15.32 -0.92 3.24
N SER A 98 -16.22 -0.26 2.50
CA SER A 98 -17.29 0.54 3.08
C SER A 98 -18.36 -0.41 3.61
N SER A 99 -18.50 -0.49 4.93
CA SER A 99 -19.70 -1.04 5.56
C SER A 99 -20.91 -0.15 5.31
#